data_AF-A0A9Q9AWZ5-F1
#
_entry.id   AF-A0A9Q9AWZ5-F1
#
_cell.length_a   1.000
_cell.length_b   1.000
_cell.length_c   1.000
_cell.angle_alpha   90.00
_cell.angle_beta   90.00
_cell.angle_gamma   90.00
#
_symmetry.space_group_name_H-M   'P 1'
#
loop_
_entity.id
_entity.type
_entity.pdbx_description
1 polymer ?
#
loop_
_entity_poly.entity_id
_entity_poly.type
_entity_poly.pdbx_seq_one_letter_code
_entity_poly.pdbx_strand_id
1 'polypeptide(L)'
;MLHVLVNSFQLWSKDNPLPDRMSIGSILVTVWKWSITSTLFKDFGTAIVENLERYLWTQAALWATMSVCLYMGTEGTRRRVPRLGAFFALSQILPISFAQNLFYIALLKSPASSVNNRVKLPKALTAGAVLAYGGCLVMAAFPILSEVIIRIMKPRRVEAFEWWAACHSEAADIKYLIPTILTARLLLLTPFFLPRPTSVRSNVQNQSSKARMQDIHRLVALSGSGQHYGAIPQSRLLDLTF
;
A
#
# COMPACT_ATOMS: atom_id res chain seq x y z
N MET A 1 -20.16 12.26 3.14
CA MET A 1 -19.86 10.84 2.85
C MET A 1 -20.14 9.95 4.06
N LEU A 2 -19.45 10.10 5.20
CA LEU A 2 -19.70 9.26 6.40
C LEU A 2 -21.17 9.25 6.84
N HIS A 3 -21.80 10.43 6.92
CA HIS A 3 -23.22 10.55 7.30
C HIS A 3 -24.16 9.74 6.39
N VAL A 4 -23.88 9.70 5.08
CA VAL A 4 -24.68 8.95 4.10
C VAL A 4 -24.52 7.44 4.29
N LEU A 5 -23.28 6.98 4.57
CA LEU A 5 -22.99 5.58 4.88
C LEU A 5 -23.70 5.13 6.16
N VAL A 6 -23.64 5.95 7.22
CA VAL A 6 -24.31 5.67 8.50
C VAL A 6 -25.83 5.59 8.29
N ASN A 7 -26.41 6.56 7.58
CA ASN A 7 -27.84 6.57 7.31
C ASN A 7 -28.28 5.36 6.48
N SER A 8 -27.51 4.99 5.45
CA SER A 8 -27.77 3.79 4.65
C SER A 8 -27.68 2.49 5.48
N PHE A 9 -26.69 2.39 6.36
CA PHE A 9 -26.56 1.24 7.25
C PHE A 9 -27.75 1.15 8.22
N GLN A 10 -28.14 2.28 8.82
CA GLN A 10 -29.30 2.35 9.70
C GLN A 10 -30.60 1.97 9.00
N LEU A 11 -30.77 2.39 7.74
CA LEU A 11 -31.95 2.03 6.95
C LEU A 11 -31.98 0.52 6.67
N TRP A 12 -30.85 -0.05 6.23
CA TRP A 12 -30.73 -1.48 5.96
C TRP A 12 -30.89 -2.36 7.22
N SER A 13 -30.39 -1.90 8.38
CA SER A 13 -30.48 -2.65 9.64
C SER A 13 -31.90 -2.72 10.20
N LYS A 14 -32.83 -1.87 9.75
CA LYS A 14 -34.25 -1.98 10.11
C LYS A 14 -34.87 -3.25 9.51
N ASP A 15 -34.47 -3.60 8.30
CA ASP A 15 -34.98 -4.77 7.57
C ASP A 15 -34.15 -6.04 7.81
N ASN A 16 -32.96 -5.89 8.42
CA ASN A 16 -32.03 -6.98 8.72
C ASN A 16 -31.61 -6.92 10.19
N PRO A 17 -32.32 -7.61 11.12
CA PRO A 17 -32.02 -7.54 12.54
C PRO A 17 -30.61 -8.03 12.83
N LEU A 18 -29.89 -7.24 13.63
CA LEU A 18 -28.53 -7.51 14.04
C LEU A 18 -28.53 -8.53 15.19
N PRO A 19 -27.54 -9.45 15.24
CA PRO A 19 -27.43 -10.37 16.38
C PRO A 19 -27.02 -9.62 17.66
N ASP A 20 -27.64 -9.98 18.79
CA ASP A 20 -27.44 -9.34 20.11
C ASP A 20 -25.98 -9.31 20.59
N ARG A 21 -25.14 -10.22 20.07
CA ARG A 21 -23.72 -10.28 20.38
C ARG A 21 -22.89 -10.34 19.09
N MET A 22 -22.27 -9.23 18.73
CA MET A 22 -21.44 -9.14 17.54
C MET A 22 -19.97 -9.46 17.87
N SER A 23 -19.47 -10.57 17.35
CA SER A 23 -18.03 -10.82 17.22
C SER A 23 -17.44 -10.03 16.04
N ILE A 24 -16.13 -9.79 16.03
CA ILE A 24 -15.43 -9.08 14.94
C ILE A 24 -15.68 -9.76 13.58
N GLY A 25 -15.69 -11.10 13.56
CA GLY A 25 -16.02 -11.86 12.35
C GLY A 25 -17.45 -11.61 11.87
N SER A 26 -18.42 -11.63 12.78
CA SER A 26 -19.81 -11.32 12.42
C SER A 26 -20.03 -9.87 12.00
N ILE A 27 -19.28 -8.91 12.55
CA ILE A 27 -19.30 -7.51 12.09
C ILE A 27 -18.87 -7.42 10.62
N LEU A 28 -17.76 -8.08 10.25
CA LEU A 28 -17.27 -8.08 8.88
C LEU A 28 -18.27 -8.73 7.92
N VAL A 29 -18.89 -9.84 8.31
CA VAL A 29 -19.93 -10.50 7.51
C VAL A 29 -21.16 -9.62 7.37
N THR A 30 -21.61 -8.95 8.42
CA THR A 30 -22.73 -8.02 8.38
C THR A 30 -22.43 -6.82 7.48
N VAL A 31 -21.25 -6.22 7.61
CA VAL A 31 -20.81 -5.10 6.75
C VAL A 31 -20.72 -5.55 5.29
N TRP A 32 -20.19 -6.75 5.04
CA TRP A 32 -20.17 -7.33 3.70
C TRP A 32 -21.59 -7.51 3.16
N LYS A 33 -22.48 -8.14 3.92
CA LYS A 33 -23.88 -8.36 3.53
C LYS A 33 -24.59 -7.04 3.24
N TRP A 34 -24.42 -6.03 4.10
CA TRP A 34 -24.93 -4.68 3.86
C TRP A 34 -24.38 -4.08 2.57
N SER A 35 -23.07 -4.19 2.32
CA SER A 35 -22.45 -3.60 1.15
C SER A 35 -22.95 -4.16 -0.18
N ILE A 36 -23.29 -5.46 -0.23
CA ILE A 36 -23.78 -6.13 -1.44
C ILE A 36 -25.30 -6.03 -1.62
N THR A 37 -26.05 -5.76 -0.54
CA THR A 37 -27.53 -5.72 -0.58
C THR A 37 -28.12 -4.32 -0.47
N SER A 38 -27.35 -3.32 -0.03
CA SER A 38 -27.82 -1.95 0.10
C SER A 38 -27.99 -1.27 -1.26
N THR A 39 -29.09 -0.54 -1.42
CA THR A 39 -29.36 0.31 -2.58
C THR A 39 -28.32 1.39 -2.78
N LEU A 40 -27.68 1.85 -1.71
CA LEU A 40 -26.65 2.89 -1.78
C LEU A 40 -25.51 2.50 -2.73
N PHE A 41 -24.96 1.29 -2.58
CA PHE A 41 -23.86 0.82 -3.41
C PHE A 41 -24.30 0.50 -4.83
N LYS A 42 -25.54 0.07 -5.00
CA LYS A 42 -26.17 -0.11 -6.31
C LYS A 42 -26.22 1.22 -7.06
N ASP A 43 -26.78 2.25 -6.43
CA ASP A 43 -26.97 3.57 -7.05
C ASP A 43 -25.62 4.23 -7.38
N PHE A 44 -24.62 4.11 -6.49
CA PHE A 44 -23.26 4.56 -6.79
C PHE A 44 -22.62 3.78 -7.94
N GLY A 45 -22.76 2.45 -7.95
CA GLY A 45 -22.27 1.61 -9.03
C GLY A 45 -22.85 2.04 -10.37
N THR A 46 -24.17 2.19 -10.42
CA THR A 46 -24.91 2.66 -11.60
C THR A 46 -24.46 4.05 -12.04
N ALA A 47 -24.32 5.01 -11.13
CA ALA A 47 -23.89 6.37 -11.46
C ALA A 47 -22.46 6.44 -12.02
N ILE A 48 -21.59 5.52 -11.59
CA ILE A 48 -20.20 5.39 -12.08
C ILE A 48 -20.16 4.82 -13.50
N VAL A 49 -21.02 3.84 -13.80
CA VAL A 49 -21.05 3.17 -15.12
C VAL A 49 -22.01 3.80 -16.12
N GLU A 50 -22.81 4.78 -15.69
CA GLU A 50 -23.84 5.45 -16.49
C GLU A 50 -23.29 5.97 -17.83
N ASN A 51 -22.05 6.47 -17.83
CA ASN A 51 -21.41 7.06 -19.01
C ASN A 51 -19.96 6.60 -19.14
N LEU A 52 -19.51 6.37 -20.39
CA LEU A 52 -18.12 6.00 -20.68
C LEU A 52 -17.12 7.02 -20.12
N GLU A 53 -17.43 8.31 -20.21
CA GLU A 53 -16.57 9.37 -19.66
C GLU A 53 -16.44 9.26 -18.13
N ARG A 54 -17.57 9.10 -17.42
CA ARG A 54 -17.58 8.92 -15.95
C ARG A 54 -16.84 7.67 -15.52
N TYR A 55 -16.98 6.62 -16.31
CA TYR A 55 -16.27 5.38 -16.12
C TYR A 55 -14.75 5.56 -16.27
N LEU A 56 -14.29 6.21 -17.34
CA LEU A 56 -12.86 6.50 -17.57
C LEU A 56 -12.28 7.37 -16.45
N TRP A 57 -13.01 8.40 -16.00
CA TRP A 57 -12.62 9.23 -14.87
C TRP A 57 -12.50 8.41 -13.58
N THR A 58 -13.45 7.51 -13.34
CA THR A 58 -13.42 6.62 -12.17
C THR A 58 -12.22 5.68 -12.24
N GLN A 59 -11.91 5.13 -13.41
CA GLN A 59 -10.72 4.31 -13.61
C GLN A 59 -9.43 5.08 -13.34
N ALA A 60 -9.31 6.30 -13.87
CA ALA A 60 -8.16 7.17 -13.62
C ALA A 60 -8.00 7.46 -12.11
N ALA A 61 -9.11 7.75 -11.41
CA ALA A 61 -9.11 7.98 -9.95
C ALA A 61 -8.70 6.72 -9.16
N LEU A 62 -9.14 5.53 -9.59
CA LEU A 62 -8.77 4.25 -8.98
C LEU A 62 -7.29 3.92 -9.18
N TRP A 63 -6.73 4.19 -10.36
CA TRP A 63 -5.30 4.06 -10.62
C TRP A 63 -4.46 5.05 -9.82
N ALA A 64 -4.90 6.31 -9.75
CA ALA A 64 -4.26 7.33 -8.93
C ALA A 64 -4.23 6.92 -7.44
N THR A 65 -5.36 6.39 -6.94
CA THR A 65 -5.46 5.89 -5.56
C THR A 65 -4.49 4.73 -5.31
N MET A 66 -4.39 3.77 -6.24
CA MET A 66 -3.42 2.67 -6.14
C MET A 66 -1.98 3.18 -6.10
N SER A 67 -1.64 4.15 -6.96
CA SER A 67 -0.31 4.79 -6.97
C SER A 67 0.01 5.45 -5.62
N VAL A 68 -0.94 6.21 -5.06
CA VAL A 68 -0.78 6.85 -3.74
C VAL A 68 -0.63 5.80 -2.64
N CYS A 69 -1.41 4.73 -2.65
CA CYS A 69 -1.28 3.63 -1.69
C CYS A 69 0.08 2.93 -1.76
N LEU A 70 0.61 2.68 -2.96
CA LEU A 70 1.95 2.14 -3.15
C LEU A 70 3.03 3.09 -2.64
N TYR A 71 2.89 4.39 -2.92
CA TYR A 71 3.78 5.42 -2.41
C TYR A 71 3.77 5.48 -0.87
N MET A 72 2.58 5.51 -0.26
CA MET A 72 2.44 5.49 1.21
C MET A 72 3.04 4.23 1.82
N GLY A 73 2.87 3.06 1.17
CA GLY A 73 3.43 1.79 1.63
C GLY A 73 4.95 1.81 1.62
N THR A 74 5.54 2.28 0.51
CA THR A 74 6.99 2.35 0.32
C THR A 74 7.65 3.37 1.24
N GLU A 75 7.22 4.63 1.21
CA GLU A 75 7.80 5.70 2.04
C GLU A 75 7.46 5.51 3.52
N GLY A 76 6.24 5.05 3.84
CA GLY A 76 5.83 4.76 5.21
C GLY A 76 6.69 3.66 5.84
N THR A 77 7.01 2.60 5.08
CA THR A 77 7.92 1.54 5.52
C THR A 77 9.35 2.04 5.62
N ARG A 78 9.82 2.82 4.64
CA ARG A 78 11.18 3.39 4.61
C ARG A 78 11.44 4.30 5.80
N ARG A 79 10.49 5.17 6.16
CA ARG A 79 10.62 6.10 7.29
C ARG A 79 10.11 5.53 8.63
N ARG A 80 9.68 4.27 8.64
CA ARG A 80 9.13 3.57 9.82
C ARG A 80 8.02 4.38 10.50
N VAL A 81 7.11 4.92 9.71
CA VAL A 81 5.98 5.72 10.21
C VAL A 81 5.15 4.87 11.17
N PRO A 82 4.92 5.33 12.42
CA PRO A 82 4.13 4.57 13.38
C PRO A 82 2.69 4.43 12.88
N ARG A 83 2.10 3.24 13.10
CA ARG A 83 0.70 2.94 12.74
C ARG A 83 0.39 3.17 11.25
N LEU A 84 1.30 2.82 10.35
CA LEU A 84 1.10 2.94 8.89
C LEU A 84 -0.25 2.36 8.42
N GLY A 85 -0.69 1.24 8.99
CA GLY A 85 -1.98 0.62 8.68
C GLY A 85 -3.19 1.52 8.97
N ALA A 86 -3.10 2.48 9.90
CA ALA A 86 -4.18 3.42 10.19
C ALA A 86 -4.40 4.39 9.01
N PHE A 87 -3.34 4.82 8.32
CA PHE A 87 -3.47 5.68 7.13
C PHE A 87 -4.13 4.95 5.97
N PHE A 88 -3.83 3.65 5.79
CA PHE A 88 -4.52 2.80 4.83
C PHE A 88 -5.99 2.55 5.20
N ALA A 89 -6.29 2.34 6.48
CA ALA A 89 -7.68 2.23 6.93
C ALA A 89 -8.45 3.53 6.70
N LEU A 90 -7.81 4.67 6.99
CA LEU A 90 -8.36 6.01 6.71
C LEU A 90 -8.58 6.22 5.22
N SER A 91 -7.70 5.76 4.34
CA SER A 91 -7.87 5.89 2.89
C SER A 91 -9.02 5.06 2.31
N GLN A 92 -9.56 4.09 3.06
CA GLN A 92 -10.77 3.36 2.66
C GLN A 92 -12.06 4.10 3.04
N ILE A 93 -12.01 4.96 4.05
CA ILE A 93 -13.19 5.64 4.63
C ILE A 93 -13.26 7.10 4.16
N LEU A 94 -12.12 7.76 4.05
CA LEU A 94 -11.98 9.18 3.72
C LEU A 94 -11.51 9.35 2.27
N PRO A 95 -11.74 10.53 1.67
CA PRO A 95 -11.14 10.88 0.39
C PRO A 95 -9.61 10.67 0.43
N ILE A 96 -9.07 10.06 -0.62
CA ILE A 96 -7.64 9.69 -0.68
C ILE A 96 -6.71 10.89 -0.46
N SER A 97 -7.09 12.08 -0.95
CA SER A 97 -6.35 13.33 -0.76
C SER A 97 -6.21 13.72 0.71
N PHE A 98 -7.25 13.49 1.52
CA PHE A 98 -7.23 13.77 2.95
C PHE A 98 -6.32 12.78 3.69
N ALA A 99 -6.44 11.48 3.39
CA ALA A 99 -5.57 10.46 3.96
C ALA A 99 -4.10 10.71 3.62
N GLN A 100 -3.82 11.12 2.38
CA GLN A 100 -2.50 11.48 1.90
C GLN A 100 -1.92 12.70 2.65
N ASN A 101 -2.71 13.74 2.89
CA ASN A 101 -2.27 14.90 3.67
C ASN A 101 -1.91 14.53 5.11
N LEU A 102 -2.72 13.70 5.77
CA LEU A 102 -2.40 13.20 7.11
C LEU A 102 -1.12 12.36 7.11
N PHE A 103 -0.93 11.54 6.08
CA PHE A 103 0.30 10.77 5.91
C PHE A 103 1.53 11.68 5.73
N TYR A 104 1.42 12.76 4.95
CA TYR A 104 2.51 13.74 4.82
C TYR A 104 2.87 14.41 6.14
N ILE A 105 1.87 14.78 6.95
CA ILE A 105 2.11 15.32 8.31
C ILE A 105 2.87 14.29 9.15
N ALA A 106 2.51 13.01 9.07
CA ALA A 106 3.20 11.94 9.78
C ALA A 106 4.63 11.73 9.27
N LEU A 107 4.87 11.86 7.96
CA LEU A 107 6.21 11.80 7.37
C LEU A 107 7.10 12.95 7.82
N LEU A 108 6.56 14.17 7.96
CA LEU A 108 7.30 15.34 8.45
C LEU A 108 7.67 15.21 9.93
N LYS A 109 6.80 14.58 10.73
CA LYS A 109 7.07 14.29 12.14
C LYS A 109 8.00 13.09 12.35
N SER A 110 8.18 12.24 11.34
CA SER A 110 9.04 11.06 11.46
C SER A 110 10.50 11.44 11.24
N PRO A 111 11.44 10.94 12.07
CA PRO A 111 12.86 11.26 11.92
C PRO A 111 13.36 10.80 10.54
N ALA A 112 14.24 11.59 9.92
CA ALA A 112 14.83 11.28 8.63
C ALA A 112 15.52 9.90 8.70
N SER A 113 15.02 8.93 7.92
CA SER A 113 15.59 7.58 7.92
C SER A 113 17.06 7.65 7.52
N SER A 114 17.93 6.99 8.28
CA SER A 114 19.33 6.85 7.92
C SER A 114 19.43 6.26 6.51
N VAL A 115 20.30 6.86 5.69
CA VAL A 115 20.43 6.69 4.23
C VAL A 115 20.65 5.23 3.79
N ASN A 116 20.95 4.32 4.73
CA ASN A 116 21.37 2.96 4.43
C ASN A 116 20.24 1.90 4.39
N ASN A 117 19.02 2.23 4.81
CA ASN A 117 17.89 1.29 4.72
C ASN A 117 17.18 1.40 3.35
N ARG A 118 17.81 0.85 2.30
CA ARG A 118 17.08 0.55 1.06
C ARG A 118 16.12 -0.60 1.31
N VAL A 119 14.88 -0.27 1.61
CA VAL A 119 13.76 -1.22 1.59
C VAL A 119 13.58 -1.66 0.14
N LYS A 120 14.14 -2.82 -0.22
CA LYS A 120 13.89 -3.44 -1.52
C LYS A 120 12.51 -4.07 -1.46
N LEU A 121 11.51 -3.37 -2.00
CA LEU A 121 10.22 -3.98 -2.20
C LEU A 121 10.36 -5.11 -3.22
N PRO A 122 9.84 -6.32 -2.95
CA PRO A 122 9.86 -7.39 -3.94
C PRO A 122 9.12 -6.93 -5.19
N LYS A 123 9.89 -6.65 -6.26
CA LYS A 123 9.37 -6.14 -7.53
C LYS A 123 8.30 -7.06 -8.12
N ALA A 124 8.50 -8.38 -8.01
CA ALA A 124 7.56 -9.39 -8.47
C ALA A 124 6.20 -9.30 -7.75
N LEU A 125 6.20 -9.10 -6.43
CA LEU A 125 4.96 -8.99 -5.65
C LEU A 125 4.22 -7.69 -5.94
N THR A 126 4.97 -6.59 -6.12
CA THR A 126 4.39 -5.28 -6.46
C THR A 126 3.79 -5.31 -7.86
N ALA A 127 4.52 -5.88 -8.84
CA ALA A 127 4.01 -6.09 -10.19
C ALA A 127 2.80 -7.03 -10.20
N GLY A 128 2.84 -8.12 -9.42
CA GLY A 128 1.72 -9.04 -9.26
C GLY A 128 0.47 -8.35 -8.69
N ALA A 129 0.63 -7.52 -7.66
CA ALA A 129 -0.48 -6.75 -7.09
C ALA A 129 -1.05 -5.72 -8.09
N VAL A 130 -0.18 -5.03 -8.84
CA VAL A 130 -0.60 -4.08 -9.88
C VAL A 130 -1.33 -4.78 -11.02
N LEU A 131 -0.83 -5.93 -11.48
CA LEU A 131 -1.46 -6.73 -12.53
C LEU A 131 -2.79 -7.32 -12.08
N ALA A 132 -2.86 -7.85 -10.85
CA ALA A 132 -4.10 -8.35 -10.27
C ALA A 132 -5.15 -7.24 -10.12
N TYR A 133 -4.72 -6.05 -9.67
CA TYR A 133 -5.58 -4.87 -9.56
C TYR A 133 -6.08 -4.41 -10.94
N GLY A 134 -5.18 -4.28 -11.92
CA GLY A 134 -5.54 -3.94 -13.29
C GLY A 134 -6.47 -4.97 -13.93
N GLY A 135 -6.22 -6.27 -13.71
CA GLY A 135 -7.09 -7.35 -14.16
C GLY A 135 -8.49 -7.26 -13.56
N CYS A 136 -8.61 -7.00 -12.25
CA CYS A 136 -9.92 -6.77 -11.62
C CYS A 136 -10.65 -5.56 -12.23
N LEU A 137 -9.92 -4.46 -12.48
CA LEU A 137 -10.49 -3.27 -13.09
C LEU A 137 -10.96 -3.51 -14.53
N VAL A 138 -10.21 -4.29 -15.32
CA VAL A 138 -10.61 -4.67 -16.70
C VAL A 138 -11.79 -5.64 -16.67
N MET A 139 -11.83 -6.60 -15.74
CA MET A 139 -12.98 -7.49 -15.59
C MET A 139 -14.25 -6.71 -15.22
N ALA A 140 -14.15 -5.70 -14.34
CA ALA A 140 -15.26 -4.78 -14.07
C ALA A 140 -15.64 -3.92 -15.29
N ALA A 141 -14.69 -3.64 -16.18
CA ALA A 141 -14.89 -2.91 -17.44
C ALA A 141 -15.60 -3.73 -18.50
N PHE A 142 -15.49 -5.06 -18.43
CA PHE A 142 -15.77 -5.96 -19.53
C PHE A 142 -17.12 -5.71 -20.22
N PRO A 143 -18.27 -5.61 -19.52
CA PRO A 143 -19.57 -5.39 -20.18
C PRO A 143 -19.63 -4.06 -20.94
N ILE A 144 -19.09 -2.98 -20.37
CA ILE A 144 -19.07 -1.66 -20.99
C ILE A 144 -18.12 -1.63 -22.20
N LEU A 145 -16.96 -2.27 -22.04
CA LEU A 145 -15.96 -2.33 -23.11
C LEU A 145 -16.46 -3.18 -24.28
N SER A 146 -17.18 -4.28 -24.01
CA SER A 146 -17.77 -5.11 -25.05
C SER A 146 -18.81 -4.35 -25.87
N GLU A 147 -19.64 -3.53 -25.24
CA GLU A 147 -20.63 -2.69 -25.95
C GLU A 147 -19.96 -1.68 -26.89
N VAL A 148 -18.90 -1.01 -26.43
CA VAL A 148 -18.13 -0.07 -27.26
C VAL A 148 -17.45 -0.78 -28.41
N ILE A 149 -16.83 -1.94 -28.16
CA ILE A 149 -16.17 -2.74 -29.19
C ILE A 149 -17.17 -3.22 -30.24
N ILE A 150 -18.36 -3.69 -29.84
CA ILE A 150 -19.44 -4.10 -30.76
C ILE A 150 -19.91 -2.91 -31.61
N ARG A 151 -20.07 -1.71 -31.01
CA ARG A 151 -20.42 -0.49 -31.75
C ARG A 151 -19.37 -0.08 -32.77
N ILE A 152 -18.09 -0.24 -32.45
CA ILE A 152 -16.98 0.05 -33.38
C ILE A 152 -16.93 -1.01 -34.50
N MET A 153 -17.17 -2.28 -34.19
CA MET A 153 -17.12 -3.39 -35.16
C MET A 153 -18.33 -3.48 -36.08
N LYS A 154 -19.52 -3.02 -35.66
CA LYS A 154 -20.70 -2.90 -36.53
C LYS A 154 -20.94 -1.44 -36.91
N PRO A 155 -20.25 -0.91 -37.94
CA PRO A 155 -20.61 0.37 -38.50
C PRO A 155 -21.95 0.22 -39.21
N ARG A 156 -23.04 0.57 -38.50
CA ARG A 156 -24.26 1.13 -39.07
C ARG A 156 -24.90 0.29 -40.19
N ARG A 157 -25.61 -0.80 -39.84
CA ARG A 157 -26.83 -1.18 -40.57
C ARG A 157 -27.76 -2.09 -39.75
N VAL A 158 -29.03 -1.75 -39.85
CA VAL A 158 -30.26 -2.50 -39.54
C VAL A 158 -30.87 -2.25 -38.15
N GLU A 159 -31.94 -1.45 -38.20
CA GLU A 159 -32.90 -1.04 -37.19
C GLU A 159 -33.79 -2.18 -36.66
N ALA A 160 -33.25 -3.40 -36.49
CA ALA A 160 -34.04 -4.58 -36.08
C ALA A 160 -33.53 -5.22 -34.78
N PHE A 161 -32.85 -4.45 -33.92
CA PHE A 161 -32.24 -4.97 -32.68
C PHE A 161 -32.67 -4.19 -31.43
N GLU A 162 -33.86 -3.58 -31.45
CA GLU A 162 -34.43 -2.90 -30.27
C GLU A 162 -34.91 -3.88 -29.18
N TRP A 163 -35.21 -5.14 -29.54
CA TRP A 163 -35.68 -6.15 -28.57
C TRP A 163 -34.55 -6.76 -27.72
N TRP A 164 -33.38 -7.05 -28.28
CA TRP A 164 -32.33 -7.78 -27.53
C TRP A 164 -31.58 -6.88 -26.52
N ALA A 165 -31.41 -5.58 -26.83
CA ALA A 165 -30.78 -4.61 -25.94
C ALA A 165 -31.66 -4.25 -24.71
N ALA A 166 -32.98 -4.38 -24.81
CA ALA A 166 -33.89 -4.15 -23.68
C ALA A 166 -33.96 -5.37 -22.72
N CYS A 167 -33.55 -6.56 -23.19
CA CYS A 167 -33.63 -7.81 -22.41
C CYS A 167 -32.30 -8.22 -21.76
N HIS A 168 -31.17 -7.65 -22.20
CA HIS A 168 -29.86 -7.97 -21.64
C HIS A 168 -29.54 -7.10 -20.41
N SER A 169 -30.10 -7.52 -19.28
CA SER A 169 -29.29 -7.73 -18.07
C SER A 169 -28.91 -6.51 -17.20
N GLU A 170 -29.86 -5.64 -16.88
CA GLU A 170 -29.74 -4.71 -15.73
C GLU A 170 -29.39 -5.42 -14.41
N ALA A 171 -29.75 -6.71 -14.28
CA ALA A 171 -29.62 -7.47 -13.04
C ALA A 171 -28.33 -8.32 -12.93
N ALA A 172 -27.64 -8.66 -14.03
CA ALA A 172 -26.41 -9.45 -13.94
C ALA A 172 -25.14 -8.59 -13.88
N ASP A 173 -25.11 -7.40 -14.47
CA ASP A 173 -23.91 -6.54 -14.45
C ASP A 173 -23.62 -5.98 -13.06
N ILE A 174 -24.66 -5.66 -12.28
CA ILE A 174 -24.51 -5.15 -10.91
C ILE A 174 -23.98 -6.23 -9.96
N LYS A 175 -24.36 -7.51 -10.19
CA LYS A 175 -23.95 -8.64 -9.33
C LYS A 175 -22.43 -8.82 -9.29
N TYR A 176 -21.73 -8.52 -10.39
CA TYR A 176 -20.27 -8.65 -10.47
C TYR A 176 -19.54 -7.33 -10.22
N LEU A 177 -20.18 -6.19 -10.47
CA LEU A 177 -19.57 -4.88 -10.26
C LEU A 177 -19.20 -4.64 -8.79
N ILE A 178 -20.14 -4.87 -7.87
CA ILE A 178 -19.94 -4.59 -6.43
C ILE A 178 -18.81 -5.47 -5.85
N PRO A 179 -18.82 -6.81 -6.02
CA PRO A 179 -17.72 -7.65 -5.54
C PRO A 179 -16.37 -7.29 -6.15
N THR A 180 -16.33 -6.87 -7.41
CA THR A 180 -15.07 -6.52 -8.07
C THR A 180 -14.51 -5.20 -7.54
N ILE A 181 -15.33 -4.19 -7.29
CA ILE A 181 -14.91 -2.94 -6.62
C ILE A 181 -14.43 -3.23 -5.19
N LEU A 182 -15.13 -4.10 -4.47
CA LEU A 182 -14.75 -4.48 -3.10
C LEU A 182 -13.42 -5.25 -3.08
N THR A 183 -13.21 -6.14 -4.06
CA THR A 183 -11.97 -6.87 -4.26
C THR A 183 -10.83 -5.92 -4.65
N ALA A 184 -11.08 -4.96 -5.55
CA ALA A 184 -10.12 -3.93 -5.90
C ALA A 184 -9.72 -3.08 -4.68
N ARG A 185 -10.69 -2.71 -3.82
CA ARG A 185 -10.41 -2.01 -2.57
C ARG A 185 -9.66 -2.86 -1.55
N LEU A 186 -9.95 -4.16 -1.47
CA LEU A 186 -9.18 -5.10 -0.63
C LEU A 186 -7.74 -5.22 -1.15
N LEU A 187 -7.54 -5.24 -2.47
CA LEU A 187 -6.23 -5.21 -3.12
C LEU A 187 -5.43 -3.94 -2.78
N LEU A 188 -6.09 -2.80 -2.50
CA LEU A 188 -5.40 -1.60 -2.00
C LEU A 188 -4.78 -1.78 -0.60
N LEU A 189 -5.20 -2.81 0.16
CA LEU A 189 -4.58 -3.19 1.43
C LEU A 189 -3.42 -4.18 1.25
N THR A 190 -3.19 -4.73 0.06
CA THR A 190 -2.04 -5.61 -0.24
C THR A 190 -0.70 -5.03 0.19
N PRO A 191 -0.42 -3.71 0.05
CA PRO A 191 0.84 -3.13 0.51
C PRO A 191 1.06 -3.25 2.03
N PHE A 192 0.00 -3.43 2.82
CA PHE A 192 0.08 -3.64 4.26
C PHE A 192 0.63 -5.03 4.61
N PHE A 193 0.29 -6.04 3.81
CA PHE A 193 0.74 -7.42 4.00
C PHE A 193 2.11 -7.69 3.37
N LEU A 194 2.73 -6.67 2.75
CA LEU A 194 4.09 -6.79 2.29
C LEU A 194 4.98 -7.22 3.46
N PRO A 195 5.76 -8.31 3.32
CA PRO A 195 6.64 -8.77 4.37
C PRO A 195 7.45 -7.58 4.85
N ARG A 196 7.37 -7.28 6.15
CA ARG A 196 8.26 -6.27 6.73
C ARG A 196 9.65 -6.65 6.26
N PRO A 197 10.40 -5.72 5.62
CA PRO A 197 11.76 -6.03 5.21
C PRO A 197 12.43 -6.53 6.48
N THR A 198 12.73 -7.84 6.50
CA THR A 198 13.57 -8.40 7.54
C THR A 198 14.79 -7.53 7.45
N SER A 199 15.00 -6.72 8.48
CA SER A 199 16.25 -6.02 8.63
C SER A 199 17.25 -7.16 8.59
N VAL A 200 17.93 -7.29 7.44
CA VAL A 200 19.13 -8.10 7.34
C VAL A 200 20.05 -7.34 8.25
N ARG A 201 19.94 -7.66 9.54
CA ARG A 201 20.75 -7.14 10.62
C ARG A 201 22.13 -7.45 10.12
N SER A 202 22.86 -6.40 9.80
CA SER A 202 24.15 -6.42 9.18
C SER A 202 25.13 -7.15 10.10
N ASN A 203 25.12 -8.49 10.06
CA ASN A 203 26.21 -9.30 10.60
C ASN A 203 27.54 -8.89 9.95
N VAL A 204 27.48 -8.30 8.74
CA VAL A 204 28.62 -7.68 8.06
C VAL A 204 29.22 -6.50 8.84
N GLN A 205 28.40 -5.67 9.50
CA GLN A 205 28.93 -4.50 10.23
C GLN A 205 29.50 -4.91 11.59
N ASN A 206 28.95 -5.97 12.20
CA ASN A 206 29.51 -6.55 13.42
C ASN A 206 30.80 -7.36 13.13
N GLN A 207 30.91 -8.01 11.97
CA GLN A 207 32.16 -8.66 11.52
C GLN A 207 33.24 -7.64 11.16
N SER A 208 32.89 -6.57 10.43
CA SER A 208 33.85 -5.51 10.09
C SER A 208 34.37 -4.78 11.33
N SER A 209 33.51 -4.50 12.31
CA SER A 209 33.93 -3.88 13.58
C SER A 209 34.81 -4.83 14.41
N LYS A 210 34.53 -6.14 14.41
CA LYS A 210 35.39 -7.14 15.09
C LYS A 210 36.74 -7.31 14.40
N ALA A 211 36.78 -7.34 13.07
CA ALA A 211 38.02 -7.42 12.30
C ALA A 211 38.92 -6.19 12.56
N ARG A 212 38.34 -4.98 12.55
CA ARG A 212 39.07 -3.75 12.89
C ARG A 212 39.60 -3.76 14.33
N MET A 213 38.82 -4.28 15.27
CA MET A 213 39.24 -4.35 16.67
C MET A 213 40.38 -5.36 16.84
N GLN A 214 40.36 -6.49 16.11
CA GLN A 214 41.46 -7.45 16.09
C GLN A 214 42.75 -6.87 15.47
N ASP A 215 42.64 -6.06 14.42
CA ASP A 215 43.80 -5.39 13.83
C ASP A 215 44.43 -4.36 14.77
N ILE A 216 43.61 -3.60 15.51
CA ILE A 216 44.09 -2.68 16.55
C ILE A 216 44.79 -3.44 17.67
N HIS A 217 44.22 -4.54 18.15
CA HIS A 217 44.87 -5.37 19.17
C HIS A 217 46.21 -5.96 18.68
N ARG A 218 46.33 -6.33 17.41
CA ARG A 218 47.61 -6.78 16.82
C ARG A 218 48.65 -5.66 16.72
N LEU A 219 48.25 -4.45 16.34
CA LEU A 219 49.16 -3.30 16.30
C LEU A 219 49.69 -2.92 17.69
N VAL A 220 48.84 -2.98 18.72
CA VAL A 220 49.25 -2.72 20.11
C VAL A 220 50.19 -3.82 20.62
N ALA A 221 49.91 -5.09 20.31
CA ALA A 221 50.79 -6.20 20.68
C ALA A 221 52.19 -6.10 20.02
N LEU A 222 52.26 -5.65 18.76
CA LEU A 222 53.53 -5.46 18.04
C LEU A 222 54.33 -4.26 18.56
N SER A 223 53.68 -3.19 19.03
CA SER A 223 54.36 -2.05 19.67
C SER A 223 54.95 -2.40 21.05
N GLY A 224 54.37 -3.36 21.78
CA GLY A 224 54.86 -3.77 23.10
C GLY A 224 56.16 -4.60 23.06
N SER A 225 56.49 -5.23 21.93
CA SER A 225 57.66 -6.10 21.79
C SER A 225 58.96 -5.39 21.35
N GLY A 226 58.91 -4.08 21.06
CA GLY A 226 60.07 -3.32 20.56
C GLY A 226 60.87 -2.56 21.62
N GLN A 227 60.48 -2.62 22.90
CA GLN A 227 61.05 -1.79 23.95
C GLN A 227 62.22 -2.48 24.68
N HIS A 228 63.22 -2.90 23.92
CA HIS A 228 64.54 -3.30 24.41
C HIS A 228 65.62 -2.40 23.76
N TYR A 229 65.51 -1.10 23.99
CA TYR A 229 66.59 -0.16 23.67
C TYR A 229 67.43 0.10 24.91
N GLY A 230 68.74 0.01 24.69
CA GLY A 230 69.78 -0.07 25.69
C GLY A 230 69.80 1.09 26.67
N ALA A 231 70.25 0.76 27.88
CA ALA A 231 70.68 1.72 28.88
C ALA A 231 71.79 2.61 28.31
N ILE A 232 71.52 3.91 28.24
CA ILE A 232 72.51 4.94 27.94
C ILE A 232 73.24 5.27 29.26
N PRO A 233 74.58 5.14 29.34
CA PRO A 233 75.31 5.46 30.56
C PRO A 233 75.35 6.97 30.82
N GLN A 234 74.85 7.39 31.98
CA GLN A 234 74.94 8.74 32.54
C GLN A 234 76.36 9.04 33.05
N SER A 235 77.33 9.33 32.17
CA SER A 235 78.67 9.73 32.66
C SER A 235 79.38 10.85 31.88
N ARG A 236 78.67 11.66 31.08
CA ARG A 236 79.24 12.86 30.45
C ARG A 236 78.21 13.97 30.32
N LEU A 237 78.02 14.76 31.37
CA LEU A 237 77.29 16.03 31.26
C LEU A 237 77.62 17.00 32.41
N LEU A 238 78.91 17.08 32.75
CA LEU A 238 79.47 18.14 33.59
C LEU A 238 80.84 18.52 33.03
N ASP A 239 80.84 19.14 31.86
CA ASP A 239 81.95 19.95 31.35
C ASP A 239 81.36 20.80 30.23
N LEU A 240 80.97 22.04 30.57
CA LEU A 240 80.85 23.23 29.70
C LEU A 240 79.79 24.17 30.29
N THR A 241 80.23 25.03 31.20
CA THR A 241 79.67 26.37 31.39
C THR A 241 80.78 27.24 31.98
N PHE A 242 81.46 27.95 31.07
CA PHE A 242 82.07 29.25 31.32
C PHE A 242 81.02 30.31 30.99
#